data_AF-A0A8J5CB98-F1
#
_entry.id   AF-A0A8J5CB98-F1
#
_cell.length_a   1.000
_cell.length_b   1.000
_cell.length_c   1.000
_cell.angle_alpha   90.00
_cell.angle_beta   90.00
_cell.angle_gamma   90.00
#
_symmetry.space_group_name_H-M   'P 1'
#
loop_
_entity.id
_entity.type
_entity.pdbx_description
1 polymer ?
#
loop_
_entity_poly.entity_id
_entity_poly.type
_entity_poly.pdbx_seq_one_letter_code
_entity_poly.pdbx_strand_id
1 'polypeptide(L)'
;MHFRVLAKALRMSGGDHIHAGTVVGKLEGEREMTLGFVDLLRDDFLEKDRSRGIFFTQDWVSMPGVIPVASGGIHVWHMPALTGDDSVLQFGGGTLGHPWAHSLGDGS
;
A
#
# COMPACT_ATOMS: atom_id res chain seq x y z
N MET A 1 7.37 9.25 -15.29
CA MET A 1 7.38 7.79 -15.02
C MET A 1 6.32 7.52 -13.97
N HIS A 2 5.35 6.63 -14.24
CA HIS A 2 4.28 6.34 -13.28
C HIS A 2 4.77 5.40 -12.17
N PHE A 3 4.27 5.54 -10.92
CA PHE A 3 4.71 4.77 -9.75
C PHE A 3 4.75 3.25 -9.98
N ARG A 4 3.75 2.69 -10.68
CA ARG A 4 3.72 1.28 -11.10
C ARG A 4 5.03 0.75 -11.72
N VAL A 5 5.79 1.59 -12.43
CA VAL A 5 7.09 1.22 -13.01
C VAL A 5 8.15 1.07 -11.92
N LEU A 6 8.16 1.99 -10.95
CA LEU A 6 9.03 1.92 -9.77
C LEU A 6 8.66 0.74 -8.86
N ALA A 7 7.36 0.44 -8.71
CA ALA A 7 6.86 -0.71 -7.97
C ALA A 7 7.42 -2.03 -8.54
N LYS A 8 7.37 -2.21 -9.86
CA LYS A 8 8.00 -3.36 -10.54
C LYS A 8 9.50 -3.40 -10.34
N ALA A 9 10.18 -2.26 -10.50
CA ALA A 9 11.62 -2.17 -10.31
C ALA A 9 12.04 -2.54 -8.89
N LEU A 10 11.28 -2.11 -7.88
CA LEU A 10 11.54 -2.45 -6.49
C LEU A 10 11.33 -3.95 -6.22
N ARG A 11 10.24 -4.55 -6.69
CA ARG A 11 10.01 -6.00 -6.56
C ARG A 11 11.15 -6.81 -7.17
N MET A 12 11.59 -6.45 -8.38
CA MET A 12 12.74 -7.08 -9.03
C MET A 12 14.06 -6.83 -8.30
N SER A 13 14.21 -5.70 -7.61
CA SER A 13 15.40 -5.43 -6.79
C SER A 13 15.43 -6.20 -5.47
N GLY A 14 14.34 -6.89 -5.10
CA GLY A 14 14.24 -7.68 -3.88
C GLY A 14 13.80 -6.89 -2.65
N GLY A 15 12.99 -5.84 -2.81
CA GLY A 15 12.42 -5.11 -1.68
C GLY A 15 11.25 -5.86 -1.04
N ASP A 16 11.25 -6.00 0.28
CA ASP A 16 10.17 -6.73 0.99
C ASP A 16 8.90 -5.88 1.14
N HIS A 17 9.03 -4.59 1.48
CA HIS A 17 7.92 -3.66 1.71
C HIS A 17 8.09 -2.36 0.91
N ILE A 18 6.99 -1.73 0.48
CA ILE A 18 7.01 -0.41 -0.17
C ILE A 18 5.77 0.42 0.15
N HIS A 19 5.93 1.72 0.34
CA HIS A 19 4.80 2.65 0.44
C HIS A 19 3.99 2.67 -0.86
N ALA A 20 2.70 2.35 -0.77
CA ALA A 20 1.80 2.20 -1.91
C ALA A 20 0.60 3.17 -1.86
N GLY A 21 0.67 4.20 -1.01
CA GLY A 21 -0.44 5.14 -0.81
C GLY A 21 -1.57 4.55 0.05
N THR A 22 -2.59 5.36 0.31
CA THR A 22 -3.65 5.04 1.29
C THR A 22 -5.05 5.04 0.70
N VAL A 23 -5.24 5.45 -0.56
CA VAL A 23 -6.51 5.69 -1.27
C VAL A 23 -7.39 6.79 -0.62
N VAL A 24 -7.51 6.78 0.71
CA VAL A 24 -8.39 7.64 1.52
C VAL A 24 -7.64 8.61 2.44
N GLY A 25 -6.30 8.60 2.41
CA GLY A 25 -5.50 9.49 3.25
C GLY A 25 -5.22 10.86 2.63
N LYS A 26 -4.25 11.56 3.20
CA LYS A 26 -3.93 12.96 2.83
C LYS A 26 -3.27 13.10 1.45
N LEU A 27 -2.55 12.07 1.01
CA LEU A 27 -1.73 12.12 -0.20
C LEU A 27 -2.54 11.70 -1.41
N GLU A 28 -2.21 12.27 -2.58
CA GLU A 28 -2.84 11.96 -3.85
C GLU A 28 -2.70 10.48 -4.20
N GLY A 29 -3.81 9.86 -4.62
CA GLY A 29 -3.85 8.49 -5.11
C GLY A 29 -5.24 8.17 -5.63
N GLU A 30 -5.38 8.05 -6.95
CA GLU A 30 -6.62 7.57 -7.56
C GLU A 30 -6.81 6.09 -7.19
N ARG A 31 -8.04 5.71 -6.84
CA ARG A 31 -8.34 4.41 -6.23
C ARG A 31 -8.00 3.24 -7.16
N GLU A 32 -8.49 3.26 -8.40
CA GLU A 32 -8.31 2.12 -9.32
C GLU A 32 -6.85 1.96 -9.74
N MET A 33 -6.16 3.08 -9.95
CA MET A 33 -4.73 3.11 -10.21
C MET A 33 -3.92 2.55 -9.03
N THR A 34 -4.32 2.89 -7.81
CA THR A 34 -3.66 2.40 -6.58
C THR A 34 -3.84 0.90 -6.41
N LEU A 35 -5.06 0.41 -6.59
CA LEU A 35 -5.34 -1.02 -6.57
C LEU A 35 -4.52 -1.75 -7.63
N GLY A 36 -4.45 -1.23 -8.87
CA GLY A 36 -3.66 -1.84 -9.93
C GLY A 36 -2.18 -2.04 -9.58
N PHE A 37 -1.51 -1.03 -9.01
CA PHE A 37 -0.11 -1.21 -8.64
C PHE A 37 0.11 -1.95 -7.31
N VAL A 38 -0.90 -2.04 -6.43
CA VAL A 38 -0.89 -2.95 -5.28
C VAL A 38 -0.96 -4.40 -5.74
N ASP A 39 -1.84 -4.71 -6.71
CA ASP A 39 -1.92 -6.04 -7.31
C ASP A 39 -0.56 -6.40 -7.95
N LEU A 40 0.08 -5.46 -8.67
CA LEU A 40 1.42 -5.68 -9.27
C LEU A 40 2.51 -6.04 -8.25
N LEU A 41 2.38 -5.58 -7.00
CA LEU A 41 3.32 -5.86 -5.93
C LEU A 41 3.09 -7.25 -5.32
N ARG A 42 1.84 -7.71 -5.26
CA ARG A 42 1.45 -8.92 -4.52
C ARG A 42 1.29 -10.15 -5.42
N ASP A 43 0.55 -9.99 -6.51
CA ASP A 43 0.07 -11.13 -7.28
C ASP A 43 1.17 -11.71 -8.16
N ASP A 44 1.11 -13.01 -8.42
CA ASP A 44 2.06 -13.68 -9.32
C ASP A 44 1.73 -13.43 -10.79
N PHE A 45 0.43 -13.29 -11.11
CA PHE A 45 -0.03 -13.07 -12.47
C PHE A 45 -1.12 -12.01 -12.51
N LEU A 46 -0.95 -11.03 -13.40
CA LEU A 46 -1.91 -9.95 -13.63
C LEU A 46 -2.24 -9.83 -15.10
N GLU A 47 -3.54 -9.87 -15.42
CA GLU A 47 -4.01 -9.55 -16.76
C GLU A 47 -3.91 -8.05 -17.06
N LYS A 48 -3.84 -7.73 -18.35
CA LYS A 48 -3.95 -6.35 -18.82
C LYS A 48 -5.33 -5.78 -18.49
N ASP A 49 -5.35 -4.76 -17.65
CA ASP A 49 -6.53 -3.97 -17.33
C ASP A 49 -6.22 -2.47 -17.39
N ARG A 50 -6.72 -1.79 -18.43
CA ARG A 50 -6.50 -0.35 -18.59
C ARG A 50 -7.26 0.50 -17.57
N SER A 51 -8.33 0.00 -16.98
CA SER A 51 -9.10 0.75 -15.96
C SER A 51 -8.30 0.94 -14.67
N ARG A 52 -7.44 -0.03 -14.34
CA ARG A 52 -6.45 0.02 -13.26
C ARG A 52 -5.05 0.46 -13.70
N GLY A 53 -4.93 0.90 -14.96
CA GLY A 53 -3.68 1.34 -15.58
C GLY A 53 -2.60 0.27 -15.70
N ILE A 54 -3.02 -1.00 -15.85
CA ILE A 54 -2.20 -2.14 -16.23
C ILE A 54 -2.22 -2.26 -17.76
N PHE A 55 -1.17 -1.76 -18.40
CA PHE A 55 -1.10 -1.67 -19.87
C PHE A 55 -0.67 -2.98 -20.54
N PHE A 56 -0.01 -3.85 -19.78
CA PHE A 56 0.54 -5.12 -20.23
C PHE A 56 0.27 -6.17 -19.16
N THR A 57 -0.08 -7.39 -19.59
CA THR A 57 -0.09 -8.57 -18.73
C THR A 57 1.29 -8.74 -18.09
N GLN A 58 1.32 -9.08 -16.80
CA GLN A 58 2.54 -9.26 -16.04
C GLN A 58 2.50 -10.63 -15.37
N ASP A 59 3.50 -11.45 -15.70
CA ASP A 59 3.78 -12.72 -15.03
C ASP A 59 5.08 -12.55 -14.23
N TRP A 60 5.07 -12.98 -12.97
CA TRP A 60 6.18 -12.89 -12.04
C TRP A 60 6.87 -14.24 -11.81
N VAL A 61 6.33 -15.32 -12.37
CA VAL A 61 6.95 -16.66 -12.39
C VAL A 61 7.39 -17.10 -10.98
N SER A 62 6.47 -17.01 -10.02
CA SER A 62 6.65 -17.32 -8.60
C SER A 62 7.66 -16.43 -7.86
N MET A 63 8.03 -15.26 -8.40
CA MET A 63 8.79 -14.27 -7.65
C MET A 63 7.98 -13.82 -6.42
N PRO A 64 8.57 -13.78 -5.22
CA PRO A 64 7.88 -13.33 -4.02
C PRO A 64 7.20 -11.96 -4.20
N GLY A 65 6.04 -11.80 -3.58
CA GLY A 65 5.33 -10.53 -3.51
C GLY A 65 6.01 -9.53 -2.56
N VAL A 66 5.60 -8.28 -2.66
CA VAL A 66 6.03 -7.16 -1.81
C VAL A 66 4.83 -6.70 -1.00
N ILE A 67 5.00 -6.50 0.31
CA ILE A 67 3.91 -6.03 1.17
C ILE A 67 3.74 -4.51 0.98
N PRO A 68 2.58 -4.04 0.49
CA PRO A 68 2.29 -2.63 0.39
C PRO A 68 2.08 -2.02 1.78
N VAL A 69 2.64 -0.83 1.98
CA VAL A 69 2.49 -0.03 3.20
C VAL A 69 1.54 1.14 2.93
N ALA A 70 0.36 1.10 3.54
CA ALA A 70 -0.58 2.21 3.56
C ALA A 70 -0.19 3.19 4.67
N SER A 71 0.36 4.34 4.29
CA SER A 71 0.83 5.38 5.21
C SER A 71 0.49 6.78 4.71
N GLY A 72 0.15 7.69 5.63
CA GLY A 72 -0.07 9.11 5.34
C GLY A 72 -1.48 9.60 5.67
N GLY A 73 -1.63 10.29 6.82
CA GLY A 73 -2.87 10.96 7.21
C GLY A 73 -4.04 10.04 7.54
N ILE A 74 -3.78 8.77 7.85
CA ILE A 74 -4.82 7.78 8.19
C ILE A 74 -5.09 7.75 9.71
N HIS A 75 -6.31 7.39 10.08
CA HIS A 75 -6.82 7.28 11.46
C HIS A 75 -7.92 6.21 11.51
N VAL A 76 -8.43 5.88 12.70
CA VAL A 76 -9.31 4.71 12.92
C VAL A 76 -10.54 4.64 12.00
N TRP A 77 -11.17 5.78 11.67
CA TRP A 77 -12.34 5.79 10.77
C TRP A 77 -12.03 5.41 9.32
N HIS A 78 -10.77 5.40 8.92
CA HIS A 78 -10.36 4.92 7.60
C HIS A 78 -10.27 3.39 7.52
N MET A 79 -10.26 2.66 8.66
CA MET A 79 -10.05 1.21 8.69
C MET A 79 -10.89 0.41 7.68
N PRO A 80 -12.21 0.67 7.52
CA PRO A 80 -13.02 -0.10 6.55
C PRO A 80 -12.63 0.11 5.08
N ALA A 81 -11.87 1.16 4.78
CA ALA A 81 -11.49 1.56 3.42
C ALA A 81 -9.99 1.34 3.11
N LEU A 82 -9.18 0.93 4.10
CA LEU A 82 -7.77 0.64 3.91
C LEU A 82 -7.58 -0.73 3.24
N THR A 83 -6.45 -0.90 2.57
CA THR A 83 -6.14 -2.11 1.78
C THR A 83 -6.13 -3.38 2.62
N GLY A 84 -6.50 -4.51 2.02
CA GLY A 84 -6.73 -5.80 2.70
C GLY A 84 -5.51 -6.45 3.37
N ASP A 85 -5.76 -7.65 3.92
CA ASP A 85 -4.98 -8.37 4.94
C ASP A 85 -3.45 -8.41 4.74
N ASP A 86 -2.95 -8.55 3.51
CA ASP A 86 -1.51 -8.58 3.22
C ASP A 86 -0.90 -7.17 3.12
N SER A 87 -1.18 -6.27 4.06
CA SER A 87 -0.64 -4.90 4.09
C SER A 87 -0.08 -4.52 5.46
N VAL A 88 0.78 -3.50 5.46
CA VAL A 88 1.14 -2.76 6.68
C VAL A 88 0.37 -1.44 6.70
N LEU A 89 -0.33 -1.17 7.80
CA LEU A 89 -1.02 0.10 8.02
C LEU A 89 -0.23 0.96 9.02
N GLN A 90 0.28 2.11 8.57
CA GLN A 90 1.11 2.98 9.42
C GLN A 90 0.36 4.21 9.90
N PHE A 91 0.04 4.21 11.19
CA PHE A 91 -0.62 5.32 11.89
C PHE A 91 0.39 6.17 12.66
N GLY A 92 0.91 7.22 12.03
CA GLY A 92 1.77 8.21 12.70
C GLY A 92 0.95 9.15 13.58
N GLY A 93 0.53 10.29 13.03
CA GLY A 93 -0.33 11.25 13.73
C GLY A 93 -1.67 10.67 14.20
N GLY A 94 -2.20 9.64 13.52
CA GLY A 94 -3.40 8.92 13.95
C GLY A 94 -3.22 8.16 15.28
N THR A 95 -1.98 7.89 15.70
CA THR A 95 -1.66 7.29 17.01
C THR A 95 -1.22 8.36 18.00
N LEU A 96 -0.19 9.14 17.65
CA LEU A 96 0.40 10.13 18.56
C LEU A 96 -0.52 11.31 18.86
N GLY A 97 -1.48 11.61 17.98
CA GLY A 97 -2.50 12.63 18.20
C GLY A 97 -3.66 12.16 19.08
N HIS A 98 -3.65 10.91 19.55
CA HIS A 98 -4.69 10.42 20.45
C HIS A 98 -4.60 11.17 21.80
N PRO A 99 -5.74 11.60 22.40
CA PRO A 99 -5.73 12.36 23.66
C PRO A 99 -4.98 11.70 24.82
N TRP A 100 -4.77 10.38 24.75
CA TRP A 100 -4.08 9.56 25.76
C TRP A 100 -2.83 8.85 25.23
N ALA A 101 -2.25 9.31 24.12
CA ALA A 101 -1.13 8.62 23.46
C ALA A 101 0.07 8.34 24.37
N HIS A 102 0.34 9.21 25.34
CA HIS A 102 1.47 9.06 26.28
C HIS A 102 1.13 8.27 27.55
N SER A 103 -0.14 8.09 27.92
CA SER A 103 -0.52 7.40 29.17
C SER A 103 -0.73 5.89 29.03
N LEU A 104 -0.63 5.36 27.80
CA LEU A 104 -0.81 3.93 27.50
C LEU A 104 0.53 3.16 27.42
N GLY A 105 1.68 3.84 27.56
CA GLY A 105 3.01 3.24 27.56
C GLY A 105 3.64 3.05 28.95
N ASP A 106 3.09 3.70 29.98
CA ASP A 106 3.78 3.89 31.27
C ASP A 106 3.18 3.02 32.39
N GLY A 107 2.29 2.09 32.04
CA GLY A 107 1.65 1.16 32.97
C GLY A 107 2.48 -0.12 33.17
N SER A 108 3.65 0.00 33.79
CA SER A 108 4.39 -1.11 34.39
C SER A 108 4.67 -0.84 35.86
#